data_AF-K6Y3Q5-F1
#
_entry.id   AF-K6Y3Q5-F1
#
_cell.length_a   1.000
_cell.length_b   1.000
_cell.length_c   1.000
_cell.angle_alpha   90.00
_cell.angle_beta   90.00
_cell.angle_gamma   90.00
#
_symmetry.space_group_name_H-M   'P 1'
#
loop_
_entity.id
_entity.type
_entity.pdbx_description
1 polymer ?
#
loop_
_entity_poly.entity_id
_entity_poly.type
_entity_poly.pdbx_seq_one_letter_code
_entity_poly.pdbx_strand_id
1 'polypeptide(L)'
;MAAESANARRSKSLKSKALSTNSASRFVVAILLLAFFFIAFKFFVASLLLVRPENTISQWEKDKQQASLEDTKQILTRIELAEKSAVGAFTINDPIKINELKSRLFLINTTLEQSQNHYKQAHQFSLQLTELAPSHYLGWTLLAQTQLSNPDYNWNDQNALTRALETGPFERKNQVRLLPLLIEHWSLLNAKNQELARVMLNSSLNELHTAYVAIRAMRKFNNASTFSELLASSKYHERLAKELSKR
;
A
#
# COMPACT_ATOMS: atom_id res chain seq x y z
N MET A 1 81.74 9.18 4.86
CA MET A 1 80.83 8.73 5.95
C MET A 1 79.73 9.73 6.34
N ALA A 2 79.89 11.05 6.14
CA ALA A 2 78.81 12.01 6.51
C ALA A 2 77.57 11.96 5.57
N ALA A 3 77.75 11.70 4.27
CA ALA A 3 76.69 11.70 3.26
C ALA A 3 75.69 10.52 3.38
N GLU A 4 76.14 9.35 3.82
CA GLU A 4 75.26 8.19 4.06
C GLU A 4 74.30 8.40 5.24
N SER A 5 74.74 9.12 6.28
CA SER A 5 73.90 9.40 7.45
C SER A 5 72.74 10.35 7.14
N ALA A 6 72.91 11.26 6.17
CA ALA A 6 71.90 12.21 5.74
C ALA A 6 70.79 11.53 4.91
N ASN A 7 71.16 10.60 4.02
CA ASN A 7 70.19 9.83 3.22
C ASN A 7 69.36 8.86 4.07
N ALA A 8 69.94 8.24 5.11
CA ALA A 8 69.21 7.39 6.03
C ALA A 8 68.16 8.16 6.88
N ARG A 9 68.46 9.41 7.25
CA ARG A 9 67.50 10.28 7.98
C ARG A 9 66.38 10.80 7.08
N ARG A 10 66.68 11.13 5.82
CA ARG A 10 65.68 11.58 4.83
C ARG A 10 64.69 10.45 4.47
N SER A 11 65.16 9.20 4.35
CA SER A 11 64.27 8.06 4.06
C SER A 11 63.36 7.71 5.24
N LYS A 12 63.83 7.85 6.49
CA LYS A 12 63.01 7.69 7.71
C LYS A 12 61.94 8.78 7.85
N SER A 13 62.27 10.04 7.52
CA SER A 13 61.33 11.16 7.55
C SER A 13 60.24 11.06 6.46
N LEU A 14 60.57 10.55 5.27
CA LEU A 14 59.58 10.31 4.21
C LEU A 14 58.67 9.13 4.54
N LYS A 15 59.20 8.05 5.14
CA LYS A 15 58.38 6.90 5.62
C LYS A 15 57.44 7.29 6.76
N SER A 16 57.85 8.16 7.69
CA SER A 16 56.97 8.58 8.79
C SER A 16 55.84 9.50 8.33
N LYS A 17 56.09 10.40 7.36
CA LYS A 17 55.03 11.22 6.73
C LYS A 17 54.03 10.38 5.94
N ALA A 18 54.50 9.38 5.18
CA ALA A 18 53.65 8.46 4.43
C ALA A 18 52.82 7.52 5.32
N LEU A 19 53.25 7.23 6.56
CA LEU A 19 52.44 6.46 7.52
C LEU A 19 51.37 7.31 8.23
N SER A 20 51.62 8.61 8.45
CA SER A 20 50.68 9.47 9.19
C SER A 20 49.44 9.90 8.40
N THR A 21 49.54 10.03 7.07
CA THR A 21 48.40 10.32 6.19
C THR A 21 47.49 9.11 5.94
N ASN A 22 48.02 7.89 6.20
CA ASN A 22 47.28 6.64 6.09
C ASN A 22 46.37 6.36 7.29
N SER A 23 46.63 6.89 8.49
CA SER A 23 45.78 6.62 9.65
C SER A 23 44.48 7.44 9.60
N ALA A 24 44.55 8.74 9.36
CA ALA A 24 43.38 9.63 9.30
C ALA A 24 42.41 9.24 8.17
N SER A 25 42.92 8.90 6.99
CA SER A 25 42.12 8.42 5.86
C SER A 25 41.42 7.09 6.17
N ARG A 26 42.10 6.15 6.84
CA ARG A 26 41.48 4.90 7.32
C ARG A 26 40.38 5.14 8.35
N PHE A 27 40.56 6.10 9.26
CA PHE A 27 39.52 6.48 10.23
C PHE A 27 38.28 7.05 9.54
N VAL A 28 38.44 7.96 8.58
CA VAL A 28 37.32 8.52 7.81
C VAL A 28 36.60 7.43 7.03
N VAL A 29 37.32 6.53 6.35
CA VAL A 29 36.73 5.40 5.64
C VAL A 29 35.98 4.47 6.59
N ALA A 30 36.52 4.17 7.77
CA ALA A 30 35.84 3.34 8.77
C ALA A 30 34.53 3.97 9.26
N ILE A 31 34.50 5.28 9.50
CA ILE A 31 33.28 6.01 9.88
C ILE A 31 32.24 5.95 8.76
N LEU A 32 32.66 6.17 7.50
CA LEU A 32 31.77 6.09 6.35
C LEU A 32 31.19 4.68 6.14
N LEU A 33 32.03 3.63 6.29
CA LEU A 33 31.58 2.25 6.21
C LEU A 33 30.61 1.88 7.34
N LEU A 34 30.86 2.36 8.55
CA LEU A 34 29.97 2.18 9.69
C LEU A 34 28.62 2.86 9.44
N ALA A 35 28.62 4.12 8.98
CA ALA A 35 27.41 4.86 8.63
C ALA A 35 26.63 4.16 7.51
N PHE A 36 27.30 3.70 6.46
CA PHE A 36 26.68 2.94 5.37
C PHE A 36 26.08 1.63 5.88
N PHE A 37 26.78 0.88 6.73
CA PHE A 37 26.27 -0.34 7.34
C PHE A 37 24.98 -0.07 8.14
N PHE A 38 24.94 0.98 8.95
CA PHE A 38 23.72 1.35 9.68
C PHE A 38 22.56 1.70 8.75
N ILE A 39 22.82 2.40 7.65
CA ILE A 39 21.79 2.73 6.64
C ILE A 39 21.29 1.45 5.95
N ALA A 40 22.20 0.58 5.50
CA ALA A 40 21.84 -0.68 4.84
C ALA A 40 21.07 -1.61 5.79
N PHE A 41 21.48 -1.69 7.05
CA PHE A 41 20.79 -2.46 8.08
C PHE A 41 19.36 -1.94 8.33
N LYS A 42 19.15 -0.61 8.33
CA LYS A 42 17.79 -0.03 8.42
C LYS A 42 16.90 -0.47 7.25
N PHE A 43 17.39 -0.34 6.02
CA PHE A 43 16.63 -0.77 4.84
C PHE A 43 16.32 -2.26 4.89
N PHE A 44 17.25 -3.07 5.39
CA PHE A 44 17.05 -4.50 5.57
C PHE A 44 15.93 -4.80 6.59
N VAL A 45 15.96 -4.19 7.78
CA VAL A 45 14.93 -4.41 8.81
C VAL A 45 13.56 -3.86 8.36
N ALA A 46 13.51 -2.66 7.77
CA ALA A 46 12.27 -2.10 7.21
C ALA A 46 11.71 -2.99 6.07
N SER A 47 12.59 -3.55 5.23
CA SER A 47 12.19 -4.49 4.18
C SER A 47 11.55 -5.76 4.75
N LEU A 48 12.13 -6.31 5.82
CA LEU A 48 11.59 -7.50 6.50
C LEU A 48 10.24 -7.23 7.18
N LEU A 49 10.10 -6.09 7.85
CA LEU A 49 8.95 -5.81 8.72
C LEU A 49 7.77 -5.14 8.03
N LEU A 50 7.99 -4.38 6.95
CA LEU A 50 6.91 -3.64 6.27
C LEU A 50 6.81 -3.96 4.78
N VAL A 51 7.93 -3.98 4.04
CA VAL A 51 7.89 -4.17 2.57
C VAL A 51 7.47 -5.59 2.18
N ARG A 52 7.99 -6.61 2.87
CA ARG A 52 7.58 -8.00 2.63
C ARG A 52 6.09 -8.21 2.97
N PRO A 53 5.59 -7.82 4.15
CA PRO A 53 4.16 -7.82 4.43
C PRO A 53 3.31 -7.11 3.38
N GLU A 54 3.70 -5.90 2.96
CA GLU A 54 2.99 -5.17 1.92
C GLU A 54 2.89 -5.97 0.62
N ASN A 55 4.01 -6.55 0.18
CA ASN A 55 4.07 -7.33 -1.04
C ASN A 55 3.17 -8.57 -0.93
N THR A 56 3.25 -9.31 0.18
CA THR A 56 2.41 -10.48 0.44
C THR A 56 0.92 -10.13 0.42
N ILE A 57 0.50 -9.12 1.19
CA ILE A 57 -0.89 -8.63 1.21
C ILE A 57 -1.34 -8.21 -0.19
N SER A 58 -0.47 -7.52 -0.94
CA SER A 58 -0.78 -7.10 -2.32
C SER A 58 -0.91 -8.26 -3.31
N GLN A 59 -0.27 -9.41 -3.07
CA GLN A 59 -0.48 -10.61 -3.89
C GLN A 59 -1.82 -11.28 -3.57
N TRP A 60 -2.19 -11.33 -2.29
CA TRP A 60 -3.49 -11.83 -1.84
C TRP A 60 -4.65 -11.02 -2.41
N GLU A 61 -4.58 -9.70 -2.35
CA GLU A 61 -5.61 -8.80 -2.90
C GLU A 61 -5.75 -8.87 -4.44
N LYS A 62 -4.75 -9.43 -5.13
CA LYS A 62 -4.78 -9.62 -6.58
C LYS A 62 -5.17 -11.04 -6.98
N ASP A 63 -5.60 -11.86 -6.03
CA ASP A 63 -5.89 -13.29 -6.20
C ASP A 63 -4.72 -14.08 -6.80
N LYS A 64 -3.48 -13.59 -6.67
CA LYS A 64 -2.28 -14.25 -7.20
C LYS A 64 -1.77 -15.34 -6.28
N GLN A 65 -2.11 -15.26 -5.00
CA GLN A 65 -1.82 -16.23 -3.97
C GLN A 65 -3.00 -16.27 -3.02
N GLN A 66 -3.36 -17.46 -2.53
CA GLN A 66 -4.42 -17.58 -1.53
C GLN A 66 -3.85 -17.29 -0.14
N ALA A 67 -4.57 -16.48 0.63
CA ALA A 67 -4.23 -16.22 2.03
C ALA A 67 -4.63 -17.42 2.91
N SER A 68 -3.85 -17.69 3.95
CA SER A 68 -4.20 -18.64 5.01
C SER A 68 -4.26 -17.94 6.37
N LEU A 69 -5.01 -18.51 7.32
CA LEU A 69 -5.10 -17.97 8.69
C LEU A 69 -3.74 -17.98 9.41
N GLU A 70 -2.89 -18.94 9.10
CA GLU A 70 -1.54 -19.00 9.68
C GLU A 70 -0.64 -17.91 9.11
N ASP A 71 -0.66 -17.70 7.79
CA ASP A 71 0.15 -16.66 7.16
C ASP A 71 -0.28 -15.26 7.62
N THR A 72 -1.59 -15.02 7.76
CA THR A 72 -2.10 -13.73 8.22
C THR A 72 -1.68 -13.41 9.66
N LYS A 73 -1.65 -14.41 10.56
CA LYS A 73 -1.11 -14.26 11.92
C LYS A 73 0.39 -13.93 11.92
N GLN A 74 1.18 -14.60 11.09
CA GLN A 74 2.61 -14.33 10.96
C GLN A 74 2.87 -12.91 10.43
N ILE A 75 2.09 -12.48 9.44
CA ILE A 75 2.17 -11.12 8.90
C ILE A 75 1.78 -10.09 9.96
N LEU A 76 0.69 -10.31 10.70
CA LEU A 76 0.27 -9.42 11.79
C LEU A 76 1.38 -9.25 12.83
N THR A 77 2.00 -10.36 13.25
CA THR A 77 3.10 -10.36 14.23
C THR A 77 4.27 -9.49 13.76
N ARG A 78 4.61 -9.52 12.46
CA ARG A 78 5.67 -8.68 11.89
C ARG A 78 5.30 -7.19 11.89
N ILE A 79 4.05 -6.88 11.57
CA ILE A 79 3.55 -5.49 11.58
C ILE A 79 3.52 -4.95 13.01
N GLU A 80 3.06 -5.73 13.98
CA GLU A 80 3.07 -5.34 15.40
C GLU A 80 4.49 -5.20 15.96
N LEU A 81 5.42 -6.04 15.50
CA LEU A 81 6.83 -5.87 15.83
C LEU A 81 7.36 -4.55 15.26
N ALA A 82 6.99 -4.17 14.03
CA ALA A 82 7.37 -2.89 13.43
C ALA A 82 6.84 -1.69 14.25
N GLU A 83 5.59 -1.77 14.70
CA GLU A 83 4.93 -0.76 15.54
C GLU A 83 5.62 -0.57 16.89
N LYS A 84 6.04 -1.68 17.53
CA LYS A 84 6.73 -1.66 18.82
C LYS A 84 8.23 -1.37 18.69
N SER A 85 8.79 -1.47 17.49
CA SER A 85 10.23 -1.31 17.25
C SER A 85 10.63 0.15 17.17
N ALA A 86 11.07 0.69 18.30
CA ALA A 86 12.07 1.75 18.34
C ALA A 86 13.45 1.08 18.41
N VAL A 87 14.12 0.90 17.27
CA VAL A 87 15.49 0.37 17.27
C VAL A 87 16.42 1.53 17.64
N GLY A 88 16.50 1.87 18.94
CA GLY A 88 17.29 2.99 19.45
C GLY A 88 16.78 4.35 18.95
N ALA A 89 17.66 5.21 18.43
CA ALA A 89 17.32 6.50 17.81
C ALA A 89 16.58 6.39 16.46
N PHE A 90 16.07 5.20 16.11
CA PHE A 90 15.51 4.89 14.80
C PHE A 90 14.13 4.24 14.92
N THR A 91 13.12 4.94 14.45
CA THR A 91 11.73 4.48 14.43
C THR A 91 11.40 3.86 13.08
N ILE A 92 11.13 2.55 13.06
CA ILE A 92 10.50 1.85 11.92
C ILE A 92 8.98 2.04 11.95
N ASN A 93 8.47 2.57 13.06
CA ASN A 93 7.10 2.97 13.28
C ASN A 93 6.70 4.10 12.31
N ASP A 94 6.28 3.74 11.11
CA ASP A 94 5.49 4.57 10.22
C ASP A 94 4.01 4.28 10.51
N PRO A 95 3.33 5.12 11.32
CA PRO A 95 1.97 4.85 11.72
C PRO A 95 1.00 4.87 10.53
N ILE A 96 1.29 5.63 9.47
CA ILE A 96 0.46 5.62 8.25
C ILE A 96 0.57 4.24 7.60
N LYS A 97 1.79 3.75 7.39
CA LYS A 97 1.99 2.45 6.74
C LYS A 97 1.49 1.28 7.58
N ILE A 98 1.70 1.33 8.89
CA ILE A 98 1.23 0.28 9.82
C ILE A 98 -0.30 0.20 9.79
N ASN A 99 -1.00 1.33 9.90
CA ASN A 99 -2.46 1.35 9.84
C ASN A 99 -3.00 0.89 8.48
N GLU A 100 -2.35 1.27 7.38
CA GLU A 100 -2.68 0.77 6.04
C GLU A 100 -2.59 -0.76 5.97
N LEU A 101 -1.47 -1.34 6.44
CA LEU A 101 -1.25 -2.78 6.38
C LEU A 101 -2.19 -3.56 7.29
N LYS A 102 -2.42 -3.07 8.52
CA LYS A 102 -3.37 -3.71 9.46
C LYS A 102 -4.79 -3.66 8.89
N SER A 103 -5.24 -2.51 8.41
CA SER A 103 -6.57 -2.38 7.79
C SER A 103 -6.78 -3.39 6.65
N ARG A 104 -5.82 -3.46 5.71
CA ARG A 104 -5.85 -4.41 4.60
C ARG A 104 -5.83 -5.86 5.06
N LEU A 105 -5.00 -6.17 6.06
CA LEU A 105 -4.90 -7.53 6.60
C LEU A 105 -6.20 -7.97 7.28
N PHE A 106 -6.83 -7.10 8.07
CA PHE A 106 -8.10 -7.42 8.70
C PHE A 106 -9.25 -7.54 7.70
N LEU A 107 -9.26 -6.75 6.61
CA LEU A 107 -10.17 -6.95 5.49
C LEU A 107 -9.98 -8.30 4.78
N ILE A 108 -8.76 -8.83 4.73
CA ILE A 108 -8.53 -10.20 4.25
C ILE A 108 -9.10 -11.21 5.26
N ASN A 109 -8.86 -11.01 6.55
CA ASN A 109 -9.35 -11.92 7.59
C ASN A 109 -10.90 -11.96 7.66
N THR A 110 -11.60 -10.87 7.34
CA THR A 110 -13.07 -10.91 7.22
C THR A 110 -13.51 -11.88 6.13
N THR A 111 -12.79 -11.95 5.00
CA THR A 111 -13.12 -12.92 3.94
C THR A 111 -12.81 -14.37 4.33
N LEU A 112 -11.82 -14.59 5.20
CA LEU A 112 -11.40 -15.94 5.61
C LEU A 112 -12.28 -16.52 6.72
N GLU A 113 -12.63 -15.71 7.73
CA GLU A 113 -13.34 -16.18 8.93
C GLU A 113 -14.75 -15.63 9.08
N GLN A 114 -15.18 -14.70 8.21
CA GLN A 114 -16.49 -14.02 8.31
C GLN A 114 -16.76 -13.40 9.69
N SER A 115 -15.70 -12.93 10.37
CA SER A 115 -15.78 -12.43 11.74
C SER A 115 -16.10 -10.94 11.80
N GLN A 116 -17.14 -10.58 12.56
CA GLN A 116 -17.47 -9.19 12.88
C GLN A 116 -16.36 -8.47 13.65
N ASN A 117 -15.53 -9.20 14.40
CA ASN A 117 -14.39 -8.58 15.07
C ASN A 117 -13.35 -8.05 14.07
N HIS A 118 -13.10 -8.80 12.99
CA HIS A 118 -12.17 -8.37 11.95
C HIS A 118 -12.69 -7.14 11.19
N TYR A 119 -14.01 -7.04 10.98
CA TYR A 119 -14.62 -5.82 10.44
C TYR A 119 -14.39 -4.61 11.34
N LYS A 120 -14.58 -4.76 12.66
CA LYS A 120 -14.33 -3.70 13.63
C LYS A 120 -12.86 -3.27 13.65
N GLN A 121 -11.93 -4.23 13.61
CA GLN A 121 -10.50 -3.95 13.59
C GLN A 121 -10.08 -3.25 12.28
N ALA A 122 -10.55 -3.75 11.13
CA ALA A 122 -10.33 -3.09 9.84
C ALA A 122 -10.85 -1.65 9.86
N HIS A 123 -12.06 -1.43 10.39
CA HIS A 123 -12.68 -0.10 10.48
C HIS A 123 -11.84 0.82 11.35
N GLN A 124 -11.42 0.36 12.53
CA GLN A 124 -10.60 1.14 13.46
C GLN A 124 -9.29 1.58 12.80
N PHE A 125 -8.54 0.68 12.18
CA PHE A 125 -7.25 1.03 11.56
C PHE A 125 -7.43 1.91 10.31
N SER A 126 -8.50 1.70 9.53
CA SER A 126 -8.84 2.59 8.42
C SER A 126 -9.19 4.01 8.89
N LEU A 127 -9.95 4.14 9.99
CA LEU A 127 -10.29 5.43 10.57
C LEU A 127 -9.06 6.15 11.14
N GLN A 128 -8.20 5.43 11.86
CA GLN A 128 -6.93 5.99 12.34
C GLN A 128 -6.05 6.47 11.17
N LEU A 129 -6.06 5.75 10.05
CA LEU A 129 -5.35 6.17 8.84
C LEU A 129 -5.91 7.48 8.25
N THR A 130 -7.23 7.67 8.24
CA THR A 130 -7.85 8.91 7.75
C THR A 130 -7.61 10.09 8.69
N GLU A 131 -7.48 9.84 9.99
CA GLU A 131 -7.11 10.86 10.98
C GLU A 131 -5.64 11.28 10.85
N LEU A 132 -4.73 10.31 10.67
CA LEU A 132 -3.29 10.56 10.52
C LEU A 132 -2.94 11.21 9.17
N ALA A 133 -3.65 10.84 8.11
CA ALA A 133 -3.39 11.33 6.76
C ALA A 133 -4.71 11.65 6.01
N PRO A 134 -5.40 12.76 6.33
CA PRO A 134 -6.72 13.08 5.78
C PRO A 134 -6.76 13.27 4.26
N SER A 135 -5.64 13.62 3.63
CA SER A 135 -5.52 13.76 2.18
C SER A 135 -5.14 12.45 1.47
N HIS A 136 -4.86 11.38 2.21
CA HIS A 136 -4.43 10.11 1.64
C HIS A 136 -5.64 9.30 1.18
N TYR A 137 -5.85 9.23 -0.14
CA TYR A 137 -7.03 8.59 -0.73
C TYR A 137 -7.26 7.16 -0.21
N LEU A 138 -6.19 6.38 -0.05
CA LEU A 138 -6.29 4.97 0.30
C LEU A 138 -6.84 4.77 1.73
N GLY A 139 -6.65 5.74 2.64
CA GLY A 139 -7.28 5.70 3.96
C GLY A 139 -8.80 5.73 3.85
N TRP A 140 -9.32 6.68 3.07
CA TRP A 140 -10.75 6.79 2.80
C TRP A 140 -11.28 5.60 2.01
N THR A 141 -10.52 5.11 1.02
CA THR A 141 -10.86 3.90 0.27
C THR A 141 -11.04 2.70 1.18
N LEU A 142 -10.09 2.45 2.09
CA LEU A 142 -10.13 1.30 2.99
C LEU A 142 -11.28 1.45 3.99
N LEU A 143 -11.53 2.66 4.51
CA LEU A 143 -12.66 2.92 5.40
C LEU A 143 -13.99 2.66 4.70
N ALA A 144 -14.17 3.21 3.49
CA ALA A 144 -15.35 2.98 2.67
C ALA A 144 -15.51 1.49 2.32
N GLN A 145 -14.42 0.81 1.95
CA GLN A 145 -14.44 -0.63 1.66
C GLN A 145 -14.90 -1.44 2.87
N THR A 146 -14.37 -1.17 4.07
CA THR A 146 -14.78 -1.85 5.30
C THR A 146 -16.25 -1.61 5.61
N GLN A 147 -16.70 -0.36 5.47
CA GLN A 147 -18.08 0.01 5.72
C GLN A 147 -19.03 -0.69 4.75
N LEU A 148 -18.79 -0.59 3.44
CA LEU A 148 -19.66 -1.19 2.41
C LEU A 148 -19.66 -2.73 2.44
N SER A 149 -18.56 -3.35 2.89
CA SER A 149 -18.48 -4.81 3.00
C SER A 149 -19.15 -5.36 4.27
N ASN A 150 -19.50 -4.49 5.23
CA ASN A 150 -20.19 -4.90 6.44
C ASN A 150 -21.70 -5.10 6.15
N PRO A 151 -22.28 -6.29 6.44
CA PRO A 151 -23.72 -6.53 6.26
C PRO A 151 -24.62 -5.53 7.00
N ASP A 152 -24.15 -4.99 8.13
CA ASP A 152 -24.90 -4.07 8.99
C ASP A 152 -24.65 -2.59 8.63
N TYR A 153 -24.14 -2.30 7.43
CA TYR A 153 -23.80 -0.95 7.02
C TYR A 153 -25.02 -0.02 6.93
N ASN A 154 -24.90 1.15 7.57
CA ASN A 154 -25.92 2.20 7.50
C ASN A 154 -25.72 3.05 6.24
N TRP A 155 -26.53 2.78 5.21
CA TRP A 155 -26.53 3.52 3.94
C TRP A 155 -26.88 5.00 4.04
N ASN A 156 -27.37 5.50 5.18
CA ASN A 156 -27.59 6.94 5.37
C ASN A 156 -26.29 7.72 5.58
N ASP A 157 -25.23 7.08 6.09
CA ASP A 157 -23.92 7.72 6.28
C ASP A 157 -22.90 7.17 5.29
N GLN A 158 -22.79 7.87 4.15
CA GLN A 158 -21.85 7.54 3.07
C GLN A 158 -20.67 8.51 3.02
N ASN A 159 -20.28 9.11 4.15
CA ASN A 159 -19.22 10.11 4.21
C ASN A 159 -17.86 9.55 3.79
N ALA A 160 -17.47 8.38 4.28
CA ALA A 160 -16.19 7.77 3.91
C ALA A 160 -16.13 7.47 2.41
N LEU A 161 -17.23 6.97 1.83
CA LEU A 161 -17.33 6.72 0.40
C LEU A 161 -17.21 8.04 -0.39
N THR A 162 -17.93 9.08 0.04
CA THR A 162 -17.86 10.41 -0.58
C THR A 162 -16.41 10.91 -0.63
N ARG A 163 -15.69 10.85 0.50
CA ARG A 163 -14.28 11.24 0.60
C ARG A 163 -13.37 10.38 -0.28
N ALA A 164 -13.60 9.07 -0.34
CA ALA A 164 -12.81 8.17 -1.18
C ALA A 164 -12.98 8.48 -2.67
N LEU A 165 -14.20 8.82 -3.09
CA LEU A 165 -14.50 9.20 -4.47
C LEU A 165 -13.98 10.60 -4.82
N GLU A 166 -13.97 11.55 -3.88
CA GLU A 166 -13.43 12.90 -4.08
C GLU A 166 -11.90 12.91 -4.16
N THR A 167 -11.22 12.11 -3.32
CA THR A 167 -9.76 12.18 -3.16
C THR A 167 -8.96 11.28 -4.10
N GLY A 168 -9.56 10.22 -4.64
CA GLY A 168 -8.85 9.28 -5.53
C GLY A 168 -9.68 8.71 -6.68
N PRO A 169 -10.54 9.46 -7.39
CA PRO A 169 -11.41 8.88 -8.41
C PRO A 169 -10.64 8.23 -9.58
N PHE A 170 -9.42 8.68 -9.83
CA PHE A 170 -8.55 8.21 -10.92
C PHE A 170 -7.46 7.23 -10.46
N GLU A 171 -7.34 7.01 -9.16
CA GLU A 171 -6.31 6.14 -8.60
C GLU A 171 -6.68 4.67 -8.84
N ARG A 172 -5.87 3.97 -9.64
CA ARG A 172 -6.13 2.56 -9.99
C ARG A 172 -6.41 1.68 -8.76
N LYS A 173 -5.64 1.86 -7.68
CA LYS A 173 -5.84 1.09 -6.44
C LYS A 173 -7.22 1.35 -5.83
N ASN A 174 -7.71 2.59 -5.90
CA ASN A 174 -9.03 2.96 -5.41
C ASN A 174 -10.12 2.34 -6.29
N GLN A 175 -9.99 2.48 -7.61
CA GLN A 175 -10.91 1.92 -8.59
C GLN A 175 -11.06 0.40 -8.44
N VAL A 176 -9.94 -0.34 -8.36
CA VAL A 176 -9.97 -1.81 -8.21
C VAL A 176 -10.72 -2.24 -6.94
N ARG A 177 -10.62 -1.47 -5.85
CA ARG A 177 -11.29 -1.79 -4.57
C ARG A 177 -12.76 -1.40 -4.54
N LEU A 178 -13.09 -0.20 -5.01
CA LEU A 178 -14.43 0.35 -4.86
C LEU A 178 -15.37 -0.02 -6.00
N LEU A 179 -14.88 -0.22 -7.24
CA LEU A 179 -15.76 -0.51 -8.38
C LEU A 179 -16.71 -1.68 -8.12
N PRO A 180 -16.26 -2.85 -7.61
CA PRO A 180 -17.18 -3.95 -7.35
C PRO A 180 -18.30 -3.58 -6.39
N LEU A 181 -17.97 -2.85 -5.31
CA LEU A 181 -18.91 -2.43 -4.27
C LEU A 181 -19.88 -1.35 -4.75
N LEU A 182 -19.37 -0.37 -5.51
CA LEU A 182 -20.19 0.67 -6.13
C LEU A 182 -21.21 0.10 -7.12
N ILE A 183 -20.77 -0.89 -7.90
CA ILE A 183 -21.60 -1.59 -8.87
C ILE A 183 -22.63 -2.45 -8.13
N GLU A 184 -22.21 -3.26 -7.16
CA GLU A 184 -23.08 -4.11 -6.35
C GLU A 184 -24.22 -3.32 -5.68
N HIS A 185 -23.89 -2.16 -5.10
CA HIS A 185 -24.82 -1.38 -4.30
C HIS A 185 -25.32 -0.11 -4.98
N TRP A 186 -25.29 -0.06 -6.31
CA TRP A 186 -25.57 1.16 -7.08
C TRP A 186 -26.87 1.88 -6.67
N SER A 187 -27.94 1.12 -6.46
CA SER A 187 -29.26 1.65 -6.08
C SER A 187 -29.34 2.20 -4.65
N LEU A 188 -28.39 1.84 -3.78
CA LEU A 188 -28.32 2.28 -2.39
C LEU A 188 -27.45 3.54 -2.22
N LEU A 189 -26.69 3.92 -3.26
CA LEU A 189 -25.90 5.13 -3.26
C LEU A 189 -26.81 6.37 -3.30
N ASN A 190 -26.47 7.38 -2.49
CA ASN A 190 -27.13 8.69 -2.61
C ASN A 190 -26.76 9.38 -3.94
N ALA A 191 -27.54 10.39 -4.34
CA ALA A 191 -27.36 11.06 -5.62
C ALA A 191 -25.94 11.62 -5.83
N LYS A 192 -25.35 12.22 -4.79
CA LYS A 192 -23.98 12.74 -4.83
C LYS A 192 -22.96 11.63 -5.11
N ASN A 193 -23.06 10.50 -4.42
CA ASN A 193 -22.14 9.38 -4.62
C ASN A 193 -22.36 8.67 -5.95
N GLN A 194 -23.58 8.62 -6.48
CA GLN A 194 -23.80 8.14 -7.85
C GLN A 194 -23.08 9.03 -8.87
N GLU A 195 -23.17 10.35 -8.73
CA GLU A 195 -22.47 11.30 -9.62
C GLU A 195 -20.95 11.11 -9.56
N LEU A 196 -20.37 11.09 -8.36
CA LEU A 196 -18.94 10.88 -8.17
C LEU A 196 -18.50 9.49 -8.66
N ALA A 197 -19.30 8.45 -8.42
CA ALA A 197 -19.03 7.10 -8.89
C ALA A 197 -19.10 6.99 -10.42
N ARG A 198 -19.97 7.77 -11.10
CA ARG A 198 -19.97 7.86 -12.58
C ARG A 198 -18.65 8.41 -13.11
N VAL A 199 -18.07 9.42 -12.47
CA VAL A 199 -16.75 9.96 -12.86
C VAL A 199 -15.68 8.89 -12.75
N MET A 200 -15.65 8.17 -11.62
CA MET A 200 -14.72 7.04 -11.43
C MET A 200 -14.94 5.95 -12.48
N LEU A 201 -16.18 5.48 -12.66
CA LEU A 201 -16.55 4.44 -13.64
C LEU A 201 -16.14 4.84 -15.06
N ASN A 202 -16.42 6.08 -15.48
CA ASN A 202 -16.06 6.56 -16.80
C ASN A 202 -14.53 6.53 -17.01
N SER A 203 -13.75 6.97 -16.03
CA SER A 203 -12.30 6.86 -16.08
C SER A 203 -11.85 5.39 -16.14
N SER A 204 -12.42 4.54 -15.28
CA SER A 204 -12.07 3.12 -15.19
C SER A 204 -12.36 2.36 -16.48
N LEU A 205 -13.46 2.67 -17.16
CA LEU A 205 -13.84 2.04 -18.43
C LEU A 205 -12.93 2.44 -19.59
N ASN A 206 -12.10 3.48 -19.43
CA ASN A 206 -11.11 3.93 -20.42
C ASN A 206 -9.69 3.42 -20.14
N GLU A 207 -9.51 2.57 -19.13
CA GLU A 207 -8.25 1.89 -18.81
C GLU A 207 -8.49 0.38 -18.70
N LEU A 208 -7.78 -0.42 -19.52
CA LEU A 208 -8.15 -1.81 -19.77
C LEU A 208 -8.22 -2.66 -18.48
N HIS A 209 -7.28 -2.49 -17.55
CA HIS A 209 -7.26 -3.29 -16.33
C HIS A 209 -8.48 -3.02 -15.44
N THR A 210 -8.79 -1.75 -15.19
CA THR A 210 -9.93 -1.34 -14.37
C THR A 210 -11.26 -1.54 -15.08
N ALA A 211 -11.29 -1.44 -16.41
CA ALA A 211 -12.46 -1.78 -17.20
C ALA A 211 -12.85 -3.25 -17.01
N TYR A 212 -11.88 -4.17 -17.01
CA TYR A 212 -12.14 -5.58 -16.73
C TYR A 212 -12.70 -5.82 -15.32
N VAL A 213 -12.24 -5.07 -14.32
CA VAL A 213 -12.80 -5.13 -12.96
C VAL A 213 -14.27 -4.69 -12.96
N ALA A 214 -14.57 -3.55 -13.59
CA ALA A 214 -15.93 -3.03 -13.70
C ALA A 214 -16.85 -4.02 -14.43
N ILE A 215 -16.44 -4.53 -15.61
CA ILE A 215 -17.24 -5.48 -16.39
C ILE A 215 -17.51 -6.78 -15.63
N ARG A 216 -16.49 -7.32 -14.94
CA ARG A 216 -16.67 -8.53 -14.14
C ARG A 216 -17.69 -8.32 -13.03
N ALA A 217 -17.61 -7.18 -12.33
CA ALA A 217 -18.59 -6.82 -11.31
C ALA A 217 -19.98 -6.63 -11.93
N MET A 218 -20.10 -5.91 -13.05
CA MET A 218 -21.39 -5.66 -13.69
C MET A 218 -22.09 -6.94 -14.12
N ARG A 219 -21.32 -7.90 -14.65
CA ARG A 219 -21.81 -9.23 -14.98
C ARG A 219 -22.20 -10.02 -13.74
N LYS A 220 -21.34 -10.03 -12.70
CA LYS A 220 -21.59 -10.75 -11.44
C LYS A 220 -22.91 -10.31 -10.80
N PHE A 221 -23.22 -9.03 -10.84
CA PHE A 221 -24.40 -8.44 -10.21
C PHE A 221 -25.54 -8.15 -11.19
N ASN A 222 -25.44 -8.62 -12.44
CA ASN A 222 -26.45 -8.46 -13.50
C ASN A 222 -26.99 -7.02 -13.66
N ASN A 223 -26.11 -6.03 -13.67
CA ASN A 223 -26.50 -4.62 -13.67
C ASN A 223 -25.88 -3.80 -14.82
N ALA A 224 -25.33 -4.46 -15.83
CA ALA A 224 -24.69 -3.81 -16.98
C ALA A 224 -25.62 -2.82 -17.71
N SER A 225 -26.94 -3.09 -17.74
CA SER A 225 -27.94 -2.19 -18.34
C SER A 225 -27.97 -0.80 -17.69
N THR A 226 -27.77 -0.75 -16.37
CA THR A 226 -27.68 0.50 -15.58
C THR A 226 -26.54 1.41 -16.05
N PHE A 227 -25.51 0.81 -16.65
CA PHE A 227 -24.30 1.51 -17.09
C PHE A 227 -24.15 1.52 -18.62
N SER A 228 -25.21 1.19 -19.37
CA SER A 228 -25.19 1.04 -20.83
C SER A 228 -24.64 2.28 -21.56
N GLU A 229 -25.03 3.48 -21.14
CA GLU A 229 -24.52 4.73 -21.70
C GLU A 229 -23.00 4.88 -21.51
N LEU A 230 -22.50 4.62 -20.30
CA LEU A 230 -21.07 4.68 -19.99
C LEU A 230 -20.28 3.63 -20.79
N LEU A 231 -20.84 2.42 -20.92
CA LEU A 231 -20.25 1.34 -21.71
C LEU A 231 -20.17 1.70 -23.19
N ALA A 232 -21.23 2.30 -23.75
CA ALA A 232 -21.26 2.74 -25.14
C ALA A 232 -20.25 3.87 -25.41
N SER A 233 -20.03 4.77 -24.43
CA SER A 233 -19.05 5.85 -24.55
C SER A 233 -17.58 5.43 -24.32
N SER A 234 -17.33 4.19 -23.89
CA SER A 234 -15.99 3.71 -23.59
C SER A 234 -15.13 3.58 -24.85
N LYS A 235 -13.84 3.94 -24.73
CA LYS A 235 -12.81 3.64 -25.75
C LYS A 235 -12.74 2.16 -26.13
N TYR A 236 -13.18 1.25 -25.24
CA TYR A 236 -13.11 -0.19 -25.43
C TYR A 236 -14.48 -0.85 -25.65
N HIS A 237 -15.52 -0.10 -26.01
CA HIS A 237 -16.92 -0.57 -26.02
C HIS A 237 -17.11 -1.94 -26.71
N GLU A 238 -16.57 -2.18 -27.92
CA GLU A 238 -16.71 -3.47 -28.62
C GLU A 238 -16.12 -4.64 -27.82
N ARG A 239 -14.92 -4.42 -27.26
CA ARG A 239 -14.22 -5.43 -26.47
C ARG A 239 -14.96 -5.70 -25.17
N LEU A 240 -15.46 -4.66 -24.50
CA LEU A 240 -16.22 -4.80 -23.26
C LEU A 240 -17.57 -5.48 -23.49
N ALA A 241 -18.26 -5.16 -24.60
CA ALA A 241 -19.51 -5.83 -24.99
C ALA A 241 -19.30 -7.34 -25.21
N LYS A 242 -18.22 -7.72 -25.89
CA LYS A 242 -17.85 -9.13 -26.06
C LYS A 242 -17.60 -9.82 -24.71
N GLU A 243 -16.93 -9.16 -23.78
CA GLU A 243 -16.68 -9.72 -22.44
C GLU A 243 -17.97 -9.90 -21.62
N LEU A 244 -18.92 -8.95 -21.71
CA LEU A 244 -20.24 -9.08 -21.09
C LEU A 244 -21.06 -10.24 -21.64
N SER A 245 -20.90 -10.56 -22.93
CA SER A 245 -21.61 -11.69 -23.56
C SER A 245 -21.08 -13.09 -23.20
N LYS A 246 -19.93 -13.18 -22.53
CA LYS A 246 -19.37 -14.47 -22.12
C LYS A 246 -20.19 -15.06 -20.97
N ARG A 247 -20.79 -16.21 -21.24
CA ARG A 247 -21.47 -17.07 -20.25
C ARG A 247 -20.51 -17.53 -19.17
#